data_AF-A0A2T2U9X1-F1
#
_entry.id   AF-A0A2T2U9X1-F1
#
_cell.length_a   1.000
_cell.length_b   1.000
_cell.length_c   1.000
_cell.angle_alpha   90.00
_cell.angle_beta   90.00
_cell.angle_gamma   90.00
#
_symmetry.space_group_name_H-M   'P 1'
#
loop_
_entity.id
_entity.type
_entity.pdbx_description
1 polymer ?
#
loop_
_entity_poly.entity_id
_entity_poly.type
_entity_poly.pdbx_seq_one_letter_code
_entity_poly.pdbx_strand_id
1 'polypeptide(L)'
;MLSATLSKAYQRLKQGEPSEALPLLERLVEQLPTYVTPHVLMAWAHEAQDEQSAALECWQRAYFLMPNSPAVQEGLQRVMEVAAPEPPSSSSPATDETAPAAEPEAPAPDEQPAAEDLPFDLSEEARAETTEEAPEFDNLDGLIDELESARIEPDPDLEDAPEPDLDTEIDDVVSETLARIYETQEQYAEAAVVYRQLAQQEPARAEELLDRAVRLERRAERSGE
;
A
#
# COMPACT_ATOMS: atom_id res chain seq x y z
N MET A 1 10.04 23.29 -16.02
CA MET A 1 9.08 22.72 -17.00
C MET A 1 8.10 21.77 -16.33
N LEU A 2 8.56 20.90 -15.43
CA LEU A 2 7.71 19.95 -14.69
C LEU A 2 6.57 20.61 -13.89
N SER A 3 6.87 21.66 -13.12
CA SER A 3 5.85 22.44 -12.39
C SER A 3 4.77 23.05 -13.30
N ALA A 4 5.14 23.48 -14.52
CA ALA A 4 4.19 24.04 -15.48
C ALA A 4 3.25 22.96 -16.04
N THR A 5 3.74 21.74 -16.27
CA THR A 5 2.91 20.60 -16.67
C THR A 5 1.94 20.21 -15.56
N LEU A 6 2.41 20.20 -14.32
CA LEU A 6 1.58 19.90 -13.15
C LEU A 6 0.48 20.95 -12.95
N SER A 7 0.82 22.25 -12.93
CA SER A 7 -0.19 23.32 -12.82
C SER A 7 -1.20 23.28 -13.97
N LYS A 8 -0.77 22.88 -15.18
CA LYS A 8 -1.67 22.71 -16.32
C LYS A 8 -2.62 21.53 -16.10
N ALA A 9 -2.12 20.37 -15.68
CA ALA A 9 -2.95 19.20 -15.37
C ALA A 9 -3.96 19.52 -14.25
N TYR A 10 -3.50 20.22 -13.22
CA TYR A 10 -4.34 20.71 -12.13
C TYR A 10 -5.46 21.64 -12.62
N GLN A 11 -5.15 22.62 -13.48
CA GLN A 11 -6.19 23.48 -14.05
C GLN A 11 -7.25 22.71 -14.85
N ARG A 12 -6.86 21.63 -15.54
CA ARG A 12 -7.79 20.79 -16.31
C ARG A 12 -8.72 20.00 -15.38
N LEU A 13 -8.21 19.48 -14.28
CA LEU A 13 -9.05 18.83 -13.25
C LEU A 13 -10.05 19.81 -12.66
N LYS A 14 -9.61 21.03 -12.34
CA LYS A 14 -10.50 22.10 -11.84
C LYS A 14 -11.57 22.53 -12.87
N GLN A 15 -11.29 22.36 -14.16
CA GLN A 15 -12.25 22.61 -15.24
C GLN A 15 -13.21 21.43 -15.49
N GLY A 16 -13.05 20.32 -14.76
CA GLY A 16 -13.85 19.11 -14.97
C GLY A 16 -13.45 18.33 -16.22
N GLU A 17 -12.20 18.48 -16.68
CA GLU A 17 -11.64 17.81 -17.86
C GLU A 17 -10.59 16.76 -17.46
N PRO A 18 -10.96 15.69 -16.72
CA PRO A 18 -10.01 14.70 -16.22
C PRO A 18 -9.31 13.93 -17.35
N SER A 19 -10.00 13.73 -18.48
CA SER A 19 -9.45 13.07 -19.66
C SER A 19 -8.31 13.83 -20.34
N GLU A 20 -8.27 15.17 -20.22
CA GLU A 20 -7.14 15.98 -20.70
C GLU A 20 -6.00 16.05 -19.69
N ALA A 21 -6.30 15.87 -18.40
CA ALA A 21 -5.32 15.91 -17.32
C ALA A 21 -4.47 14.64 -17.24
N LEU A 22 -5.09 13.45 -17.35
CA LEU A 22 -4.43 12.15 -17.28
C LEU A 22 -3.16 12.03 -18.15
N PRO A 23 -3.17 12.31 -19.47
CA PRO A 23 -1.97 12.15 -20.30
C PRO A 23 -0.84 13.12 -19.94
N LEU A 24 -1.13 14.23 -19.26
CA LEU A 24 -0.10 15.13 -18.74
C LEU A 24 0.53 14.54 -17.47
N LEU A 25 -0.28 13.92 -16.61
CA LEU A 25 0.15 13.29 -15.36
C LEU A 25 0.92 11.99 -15.63
N GLU A 26 0.48 11.16 -16.57
CA GLU A 26 1.19 9.93 -16.98
C GLU A 26 2.63 10.24 -17.42
N ARG A 27 2.80 11.26 -18.27
CA ARG A 27 4.14 11.71 -18.69
C ARG A 27 5.00 12.21 -17.53
N LEU A 28 4.39 12.76 -16.48
CA LEU A 28 5.11 13.17 -15.28
C LEU A 28 5.54 11.94 -14.46
N VAL A 29 4.67 10.93 -14.33
CA VAL A 29 5.01 9.67 -13.66
C VAL A 29 6.09 8.89 -14.42
N GLU A 30 6.06 8.89 -15.75
CA GLU A 30 7.12 8.28 -16.57
C GLU A 30 8.49 8.93 -16.36
N GLN A 31 8.51 10.25 -16.19
CA GLN A 31 9.75 11.01 -15.93
C GLN A 31 10.19 10.92 -14.47
N LEU A 32 9.22 10.86 -13.54
CA LEU A 32 9.42 10.93 -12.10
C LEU A 32 8.51 9.91 -11.40
N PRO A 33 8.86 8.62 -11.42
CA PRO A 33 7.99 7.56 -10.88
C PRO A 33 7.77 7.67 -9.37
N THR A 34 8.71 8.32 -8.65
CA THR A 34 8.65 8.53 -7.20
C THR A 34 7.92 9.82 -6.80
N TYR A 35 7.42 10.60 -7.75
CA TYR A 35 6.74 11.84 -7.43
C TYR A 35 5.28 11.56 -7.06
N VAL A 36 4.89 11.92 -5.83
CA VAL A 36 3.59 11.56 -5.23
C VAL A 36 2.43 12.36 -5.80
N THR A 37 2.61 13.67 -6.04
CA THR A 37 1.55 14.59 -6.46
C THR A 37 0.84 14.13 -7.76
N PRO A 38 1.54 13.67 -8.81
CA PRO A 38 0.88 13.12 -9.99
C PRO A 38 0.03 11.88 -9.72
N HIS A 39 0.46 10.97 -8.84
CA HIS A 39 -0.34 9.78 -8.50
C HIS A 39 -1.64 10.17 -7.80
N VAL A 40 -1.58 11.14 -6.87
CA VAL A 40 -2.77 11.68 -6.19
C VAL A 40 -3.70 12.36 -7.20
N LEU A 41 -3.17 13.21 -8.08
CA LEU A 41 -3.98 13.88 -9.11
C LEU A 41 -4.60 12.90 -10.12
N MET A 42 -3.89 11.83 -10.47
CA MET A 42 -4.43 10.76 -11.33
C MET A 42 -5.55 10.01 -10.61
N ALA A 43 -5.41 9.72 -9.32
CA ALA A 43 -6.47 9.09 -8.55
C ALA A 43 -7.76 9.92 -8.58
N TRP A 44 -7.66 11.23 -8.40
CA TRP A 44 -8.81 12.14 -8.46
C TRP A 44 -9.40 12.23 -9.88
N ALA A 45 -8.54 12.20 -10.90
CA ALA A 45 -8.97 12.17 -12.30
C ALA A 45 -9.75 10.88 -12.64
N HIS A 46 -9.38 9.75 -12.06
CA HIS A 46 -10.07 8.47 -12.22
C HIS A 46 -11.36 8.42 -11.39
N GLU A 47 -11.37 8.97 -10.18
CA GLU A 47 -12.61 9.13 -9.39
C GLU A 47 -13.64 9.99 -10.15
N ALA A 48 -13.22 11.08 -10.78
CA ALA A 48 -14.09 11.91 -11.62
C ALA A 48 -14.61 11.22 -12.88
N GLN A 49 -14.01 10.09 -13.28
CA GLN A 49 -14.41 9.28 -14.43
C GLN A 49 -15.15 8.00 -14.03
N ASP A 50 -15.47 7.84 -12.74
CA ASP A 50 -16.10 6.63 -12.17
C ASP A 50 -15.25 5.35 -12.36
N GLU A 51 -13.93 5.52 -12.54
CA GLU A 51 -12.98 4.41 -12.70
C GLU A 51 -12.37 4.01 -11.35
N GLN A 52 -13.17 3.47 -10.42
CA GLN A 52 -12.68 3.15 -9.05
C GLN A 52 -11.45 2.24 -9.03
N SER A 53 -11.35 1.27 -9.93
CA SER A 53 -10.21 0.35 -9.98
C SER A 53 -8.89 1.06 -10.29
N ALA A 54 -8.88 1.96 -11.27
CA ALA A 54 -7.71 2.76 -11.62
C ALA A 54 -7.39 3.80 -10.54
N ALA A 55 -8.42 4.40 -9.93
CA ALA A 55 -8.24 5.30 -8.79
C ALA A 55 -7.56 4.60 -7.60
N LEU A 56 -8.00 3.38 -7.27
CA LEU A 56 -7.43 2.59 -6.18
C LEU A 56 -5.93 2.31 -6.40
N GLU A 57 -5.53 1.91 -7.62
CA GLU A 57 -4.11 1.69 -7.93
C GLU A 57 -3.27 2.96 -7.72
N CYS A 58 -3.80 4.11 -8.14
CA CYS A 58 -3.12 5.39 -8.00
C CYS A 58 -2.97 5.79 -6.52
N TRP A 59 -4.02 5.58 -5.71
CA TRP A 59 -3.96 5.80 -4.26
C TRP A 59 -3.00 4.86 -3.54
N GLN A 60 -2.97 3.57 -3.91
CA GLN A 60 -2.02 2.61 -3.33
C GLN A 60 -0.57 2.98 -3.64
N ARG A 61 -0.28 3.45 -4.86
CA ARG A 61 1.05 3.96 -5.23
C ARG A 61 1.41 5.19 -4.41
N ALA A 62 0.49 6.14 -4.25
CA ALA A 62 0.71 7.30 -3.40
C ALA A 62 0.97 6.91 -1.93
N TYR A 63 0.22 5.95 -1.40
CA TYR A 63 0.39 5.44 -0.03
C TYR A 63 1.73 4.74 0.17
N PHE A 64 2.17 3.95 -0.80
CA PHE A 64 3.49 3.32 -0.76
C PHE A 64 4.62 4.35 -0.67
N LEU A 65 4.50 5.46 -1.39
CA LEU A 65 5.50 6.53 -1.38
C LEU A 65 5.42 7.41 -0.12
N MET A 66 4.22 7.67 0.38
CA MET A 66 3.99 8.55 1.54
C MET A 66 2.90 7.99 2.48
N PRO A 67 3.21 6.98 3.31
CA PRO A 67 2.21 6.27 4.12
C PRO A 67 1.61 7.11 5.24
N ASN A 68 2.29 8.20 5.64
CA ASN A 68 1.87 9.07 6.75
C ASN A 68 1.12 10.33 6.28
N SER A 69 0.82 10.48 4.99
CA SER A 69 0.06 11.63 4.51
C SER A 69 -1.44 11.42 4.81
N PRO A 70 -2.09 12.34 5.55
CA PRO A 70 -3.50 12.21 5.92
C PRO A 70 -4.39 12.17 4.68
N ALA A 71 -4.14 13.04 3.71
CA ALA A 71 -4.93 13.09 2.49
C ALA A 71 -4.82 11.84 1.61
N VAL A 72 -3.67 11.16 1.63
CA VAL A 72 -3.51 9.87 0.92
C VAL A 72 -4.27 8.76 1.63
N GLN A 73 -4.28 8.76 2.97
CA GLN A 73 -5.06 7.82 3.77
C GLN A 73 -6.56 8.01 3.56
N GLU A 74 -7.03 9.26 3.60
CA GLU A 74 -8.43 9.62 3.37
C GLU A 74 -8.90 9.23 1.97
N GLY A 75 -8.12 9.58 0.94
CA GLY A 75 -8.44 9.21 -0.45
C GLY A 75 -8.49 7.71 -0.68
N LEU A 76 -7.52 6.97 -0.14
CA LEU A 76 -7.51 5.51 -0.22
C LEU A 76 -8.71 4.89 0.51
N GLN A 77 -9.04 5.37 1.71
CA GLN A 77 -10.18 4.90 2.48
C GLN A 77 -11.49 5.15 1.73
N ARG A 78 -11.68 6.34 1.16
CA ARG A 78 -12.86 6.69 0.37
C ARG A 78 -13.07 5.71 -0.78
N VAL A 79 -12.03 5.45 -1.58
CA VAL A 79 -12.15 4.52 -2.72
C VAL A 79 -12.39 3.08 -2.26
N MET A 80 -11.84 2.67 -1.12
CA MET A 80 -12.10 1.34 -0.54
C MET A 80 -13.54 1.20 -0.01
N GLU A 81 -14.09 2.25 0.59
CA GLU A 81 -15.49 2.29 1.04
C GLU A 81 -16.46 2.20 -0.16
N VAL A 82 -16.18 2.94 -1.23
CA VAL A 82 -16.99 2.87 -2.47
C VAL A 82 -16.86 1.52 -3.19
N ALA A 83 -15.68 0.90 -3.16
CA ALA A 83 -15.43 -0.41 -3.78
C ALA A 83 -15.95 -1.59 -2.94
N ALA A 84 -16.20 -1.39 -1.64
CA ALA A 84 -16.77 -2.41 -0.77
C ALA A 84 -18.29 -2.47 -0.95
N PRO A 85 -18.90 -3.64 -1.18
CA PRO A 85 -20.34 -3.79 -0.96
C PRO A 85 -20.59 -3.67 0.55
N GLU A 86 -21.14 -2.53 0.98
CA GLU A 86 -21.51 -2.19 2.37
C GLU A 86 -21.89 -3.40 3.25
N PRO A 87 -21.19 -3.69 4.36
CA PRO A 87 -21.86 -4.07 5.59
C PRO A 87 -22.32 -2.80 6.31
N PRO A 88 -23.53 -2.78 6.91
CA PRO A 88 -24.13 -1.56 7.42
C PRO A 88 -23.29 -0.96 8.54
N SER A 89 -22.99 0.33 8.35
CA SER A 89 -22.71 1.37 9.35
C SER A 89 -22.38 0.88 10.76
N SER A 90 -21.11 0.93 11.14
CA SER A 90 -20.70 0.97 12.56
C SER A 90 -20.23 2.37 12.92
N SER A 91 -21.18 3.30 13.04
CA SER A 91 -21.01 4.39 14.00
C SER A 91 -20.88 3.76 15.38
N SER A 92 -19.71 3.93 16.00
CA SER A 92 -19.62 3.78 17.45
C SER A 92 -20.59 4.75 18.13
N PRO A 93 -21.20 4.32 19.24
CA PRO A 93 -21.08 5.14 20.43
C PRO A 93 -20.46 4.34 21.57
N ALA A 94 -19.58 5.00 22.30
CA ALA A 94 -18.97 4.49 23.51
C ALA A 94 -20.02 4.30 24.64
N THR A 95 -19.75 3.28 25.46
CA THR A 95 -20.18 3.06 26.85
C THR A 95 -21.68 2.92 27.12
N ASP A 96 -22.12 1.70 27.45
CA ASP A 96 -22.55 1.43 28.83
C ASP A 96 -22.35 -0.06 29.19
N GLU A 97 -21.82 -0.22 30.38
CA GLU A 97 -21.56 -1.44 31.13
C GLU A 97 -22.88 -2.16 31.47
N THR A 98 -22.90 -3.50 31.38
CA THR A 98 -23.66 -4.45 32.24
C THR A 98 -24.10 -5.70 31.45
N ALA A 99 -23.31 -6.76 31.57
CA ALA A 99 -23.78 -8.15 31.43
C ALA A 99 -24.83 -8.46 32.53
N PRO A 100 -25.65 -9.55 32.49
CA PRO A 100 -25.36 -10.82 31.81
C PRO A 100 -26.57 -11.62 31.23
N ALA A 101 -26.23 -12.75 30.60
CA ALA A 101 -26.89 -14.07 30.70
C ALA A 101 -27.55 -14.68 29.45
N ALA A 102 -27.29 -15.99 29.31
CA ALA A 102 -27.95 -17.05 28.54
C ALA A 102 -27.74 -17.03 27.01
N GLU A 103 -26.80 -17.81 26.48
CA GLU A 103 -26.91 -19.24 26.06
C GLU A 103 -27.49 -19.44 24.64
N PRO A 104 -26.97 -20.40 23.85
CA PRO A 104 -27.07 -20.40 22.39
C PRO A 104 -28.09 -21.41 21.86
N GLU A 105 -28.90 -21.03 20.86
CA GLU A 105 -29.60 -21.98 20.00
C GLU A 105 -29.53 -21.54 18.53
N ALA A 106 -29.01 -22.44 17.71
CA ALA A 106 -29.04 -22.41 16.25
C ALA A 106 -30.13 -23.41 15.76
N PRO A 107 -30.25 -23.67 14.45
CA PRO A 107 -31.00 -22.92 13.45
C PRO A 107 -32.22 -23.72 12.94
N ALA A 108 -33.20 -23.05 12.34
CA ALA A 108 -34.23 -23.70 11.53
C ALA A 108 -34.19 -23.12 10.09
N PRO A 109 -34.03 -23.96 9.06
CA PRO A 109 -34.31 -23.60 7.67
C PRO A 109 -35.81 -23.84 7.36
N ASP A 110 -36.19 -23.58 6.10
CA ASP A 110 -37.56 -23.65 5.54
C ASP A 110 -38.39 -22.38 5.80
N GLU A 111 -39.04 -21.72 4.84
CA GLU A 111 -39.59 -22.12 3.54
C GLU A 111 -39.81 -20.86 2.70
N GLN A 112 -39.54 -20.90 1.40
CA GLN A 112 -40.15 -19.98 0.42
C GLN A 112 -41.60 -20.41 0.15
N PRO A 113 -42.48 -19.47 -0.20
CA PRO A 113 -43.19 -19.59 -1.49
C PRO A 113 -43.08 -18.29 -2.30
N ALA A 114 -42.82 -18.31 -3.61
CA ALA A 114 -43.83 -18.37 -4.70
C ALA A 114 -44.98 -17.34 -4.48
N ALA A 115 -45.43 -16.52 -5.41
CA ALA A 115 -45.18 -16.28 -6.82
C ALA A 115 -45.99 -15.01 -7.17
N GLU A 116 -45.51 -14.24 -8.16
CA GLU A 116 -46.30 -13.60 -9.23
C GLU A 116 -47.51 -12.70 -8.87
N ASP A 117 -47.41 -11.39 -9.14
CA ASP A 117 -48.23 -10.68 -10.14
C ASP A 117 -47.87 -9.17 -10.18
N LEU A 118 -47.50 -8.66 -11.36
CA LEU A 118 -47.41 -7.22 -11.70
C LEU A 118 -48.83 -6.76 -12.12
N PRO A 119 -49.27 -5.48 -11.99
CA PRO A 119 -48.52 -4.32 -12.51
C PRO A 119 -48.80 -2.92 -11.88
N PHE A 120 -47.83 -2.01 -12.11
CA PHE A 120 -48.00 -0.57 -12.42
C PHE A 120 -48.87 0.31 -11.50
N ASP A 121 -48.24 1.13 -10.65
CA ASP A 121 -48.58 2.56 -10.59
C ASP A 121 -47.41 3.40 -10.05
N LEU A 122 -47.38 4.64 -10.51
CA LEU A 122 -46.34 5.64 -10.48
C LEU A 122 -45.94 6.05 -9.05
N SER A 123 -44.65 5.95 -8.74
CA SER A 123 -43.99 6.92 -7.86
C SER A 123 -42.59 7.19 -8.38
N GLU A 124 -42.56 8.18 -9.27
CA GLU A 124 -41.40 8.89 -9.81
C GLU A 124 -40.69 9.71 -8.69
N GLU A 125 -40.47 9.12 -7.51
CA GLU A 125 -39.94 9.80 -6.32
C GLU A 125 -38.88 8.98 -5.55
N ALA A 126 -38.40 7.88 -6.13
CA ALA A 126 -37.22 7.16 -5.62
C ALA A 126 -36.12 7.06 -6.66
N ARG A 127 -36.00 8.08 -7.52
CA ARG A 127 -34.68 8.49 -7.99
C ARG A 127 -34.00 9.11 -6.78
N ALA A 128 -33.56 8.24 -5.87
CA ALA A 128 -32.71 8.61 -4.77
C ALA A 128 -31.64 9.50 -5.41
N GLU A 129 -31.62 10.74 -4.95
CA GLU A 129 -30.47 11.62 -5.07
C GLU A 129 -29.30 10.86 -4.44
N THR A 130 -28.72 9.92 -5.19
CA THR A 130 -27.27 9.82 -5.23
C THR A 130 -26.89 11.14 -5.86
N THR A 131 -26.79 12.16 -5.01
CA THR A 131 -25.81 13.20 -5.21
C THR A 131 -24.53 12.41 -5.46
N GLU A 132 -24.16 12.22 -6.73
CA GLU A 132 -22.77 12.03 -7.12
C GLU A 132 -22.07 13.16 -6.36
N GLU A 133 -21.45 12.81 -5.22
CA GLU A 133 -20.54 13.71 -4.54
C GLU A 133 -19.45 13.96 -5.59
N ALA A 134 -19.62 15.06 -6.31
CA ALA A 134 -18.62 15.54 -7.22
C ALA A 134 -17.29 15.53 -6.44
N PRO A 135 -16.21 14.99 -7.02
CA PRO A 135 -14.96 14.85 -6.30
C PRO A 135 -14.63 16.18 -5.64
N GLU A 136 -14.29 16.16 -4.35
CA GLU A 136 -14.05 17.37 -3.54
C GLU A 136 -12.76 18.09 -3.98
N PHE A 137 -12.76 18.62 -5.20
CA PHE A 137 -11.69 19.42 -5.81
C PHE A 137 -11.35 20.68 -5.01
N ASP A 138 -12.23 21.09 -4.09
CA ASP A 138 -12.09 22.30 -3.30
C ASP A 138 -10.87 22.29 -2.37
N ASN A 139 -10.40 21.10 -1.95
CA ASN A 139 -9.20 20.97 -1.11
C ASN A 139 -7.94 20.56 -1.88
N LEU A 140 -8.01 20.46 -3.21
CA LEU A 140 -6.89 19.97 -4.02
C LEU A 140 -5.69 20.93 -4.02
N ASP A 141 -5.94 22.24 -3.98
CA ASP A 141 -4.90 23.27 -3.88
C ASP A 141 -4.02 23.06 -2.63
N GLY A 142 -4.66 22.88 -1.46
CA GLY A 142 -3.94 22.70 -0.20
C GLY A 142 -3.17 21.39 -0.15
N LEU A 143 -3.72 20.32 -0.71
CA LEU A 143 -3.06 19.03 -0.79
C LEU A 143 -1.83 19.06 -1.69
N ILE A 144 -1.92 19.72 -2.86
CA ILE A 144 -0.77 19.88 -3.75
C ILE A 144 0.35 20.61 -3.03
N ASP A 145 0.05 21.73 -2.38
CA ASP A 145 1.05 22.52 -1.64
C ASP A 145 1.70 21.70 -0.52
N GLU A 146 0.91 20.92 0.22
CA GLU A 146 1.42 20.01 1.24
C GLU A 146 2.40 18.99 0.64
N LEU A 147 1.99 18.29 -0.43
CA LEU A 147 2.80 17.25 -1.08
C LEU A 147 4.06 17.82 -1.76
N GLU A 148 3.97 19.01 -2.36
CA GLU A 148 5.13 19.67 -2.94
C GLU A 148 6.13 20.11 -1.86
N SER A 149 5.64 20.57 -0.71
CA SER A 149 6.49 20.98 0.42
C SER A 149 7.15 19.81 1.15
N ALA A 150 6.49 18.64 1.19
CA ALA A 150 6.99 17.42 1.82
C ALA A 150 8.00 16.65 0.96
N ARG A 151 8.35 17.16 -0.23
CA ARG A 151 9.29 16.52 -1.15
C ARG A 151 10.70 16.49 -0.56
N ILE A 152 11.26 15.28 -0.43
CA ILE A 152 12.69 15.09 -0.11
C ILE A 152 13.48 15.31 -1.40
N GLU A 153 14.27 16.39 -1.46
CA GLU A 153 15.27 16.57 -2.53
C GLU A 153 16.51 15.75 -2.17
N PRO A 154 16.92 14.78 -3.01
CA PRO A 154 18.18 14.09 -2.79
C PRO A 154 19.31 15.09 -2.97
N ASP A 155 20.05 15.34 -1.89
CA ASP A 155 21.22 16.23 -1.90
C ASP A 155 22.35 15.53 -2.68
N PRO A 156 22.76 16.04 -3.86
CA PRO A 156 23.79 15.41 -4.68
C PRO A 156 25.21 15.63 -4.14
N ASP A 157 25.40 16.52 -3.16
CA ASP A 157 26.70 16.83 -2.53
C ASP A 157 26.91 16.09 -1.19
N LEU A 158 26.16 15.00 -0.96
CA LEU A 158 26.41 14.05 0.14
C LEU A 158 27.68 13.19 -0.06
N GLU A 159 28.60 13.58 -0.94
CA GLU A 159 29.93 12.96 -1.06
C GLU A 159 30.83 13.24 0.16
N ASP A 160 30.50 14.26 0.97
CA ASP A 160 31.28 14.70 2.14
C ASP A 160 30.50 14.60 3.46
N ALA A 161 29.34 13.93 3.45
CA ALA A 161 28.76 13.46 4.70
C ALA A 161 29.74 12.45 5.29
N PRO A 162 30.11 12.55 6.59
CA PRO A 162 30.85 11.47 7.22
C PRO A 162 30.05 10.21 6.96
N GLU A 163 30.64 9.25 6.24
CA GLU A 163 30.05 7.93 6.11
C GLU A 163 29.61 7.54 7.52
N PRO A 164 28.34 7.13 7.73
CA PRO A 164 27.99 6.59 9.02
C PRO A 164 29.06 5.55 9.35
N ASP A 165 29.63 5.60 10.57
CA ASP A 165 30.60 4.60 11.04
C ASP A 165 29.87 3.25 11.15
N LEU A 166 29.61 2.63 10.00
CA LEU A 166 28.98 1.32 9.84
C LEU A 166 29.95 0.20 10.23
N ASP A 167 31.21 0.54 10.46
CA ASP A 167 32.29 -0.35 10.89
C ASP A 167 32.04 -0.99 12.27
N THR A 168 31.04 -0.54 13.04
CA THR A 168 30.95 -0.96 14.45
C THR A 168 30.02 -2.15 14.71
N GLU A 169 29.12 -2.58 13.81
CA GLU A 169 28.15 -3.64 14.19
C GLU A 169 27.39 -4.41 13.10
N ILE A 170 27.66 -4.21 11.80
CA ILE A 170 26.91 -4.97 10.75
C ILE A 170 27.51 -6.38 10.53
N ASP A 171 28.81 -6.55 10.72
CA ASP A 171 29.50 -7.85 10.55
C ASP A 171 29.09 -8.93 11.58
N ASP A 172 28.41 -8.54 12.67
CA ASP A 172 27.99 -9.46 13.73
C ASP A 172 26.52 -9.91 13.63
N VAL A 173 25.73 -9.31 12.73
CA VAL A 173 24.30 -9.68 12.55
C VAL A 173 24.19 -10.88 11.62
N VAL A 174 24.39 -12.05 12.19
CA VAL A 174 24.16 -13.33 11.50
C VAL A 174 22.70 -13.74 11.66
N SER A 175 21.99 -13.82 10.53
CA SER A 175 20.62 -14.34 10.47
C SER A 175 20.53 -15.61 9.63
N GLU A 176 19.57 -16.48 9.94
CA GLU A 176 19.29 -17.67 9.13
C GLU A 176 18.99 -17.31 7.66
N THR A 177 18.31 -16.19 7.44
CA THR A 177 18.03 -15.65 6.10
C THR A 177 19.31 -15.32 5.35
N LEU A 178 20.29 -14.69 6.00
CA LEU A 178 21.59 -14.40 5.39
C LEU A 178 22.33 -15.68 4.98
N ALA A 179 22.37 -16.68 5.87
CA ALA A 179 22.97 -17.98 5.57
C ALA A 179 22.30 -18.68 4.38
N ARG A 180 20.96 -18.57 4.29
CA ARG A 180 20.16 -19.13 3.19
C ARG A 180 20.38 -18.41 1.87
N ILE A 181 20.58 -17.09 1.90
CA ILE A 181 20.95 -16.31 0.71
C ILE A 181 22.29 -16.81 0.16
N TYR A 182 23.30 -16.97 1.01
CA TYR A 182 24.60 -17.51 0.59
C TYR A 182 24.50 -18.92 0.00
N GLU A 183 23.70 -19.81 0.61
CA GLU A 183 23.43 -21.15 0.04
C GLU A 183 22.76 -21.08 -1.35
N THR A 184 21.80 -20.16 -1.53
CA THR A 184 21.08 -19.96 -2.80
C THR A 184 22.00 -19.41 -3.89
N GLN A 185 22.98 -18.58 -3.53
CA GLN A 185 23.98 -18.03 -4.43
C GLN A 185 25.14 -19.00 -4.71
N GLU A 186 25.04 -20.25 -4.23
CA GLU A 186 26.09 -21.27 -4.35
C GLU A 186 27.43 -20.91 -3.65
N GLN A 187 27.39 -19.91 -2.77
CA GLN A 187 28.50 -19.47 -1.93
C GLN A 187 28.58 -20.35 -0.67
N TYR A 188 28.95 -21.61 -0.89
CA TYR A 188 28.87 -22.65 0.15
C TYR A 188 29.88 -22.47 1.28
N ALA A 189 31.02 -21.84 1.02
CA ALA A 189 32.04 -21.59 2.04
C ALA A 189 31.57 -20.50 3.03
N GLU A 190 31.03 -19.41 2.50
CA GLU A 190 30.45 -18.29 3.23
C GLU A 190 29.22 -18.75 4.03
N ALA A 191 28.32 -19.51 3.40
CA ALA A 191 27.15 -20.07 4.08
C ALA A 191 27.54 -20.95 5.29
N ALA A 192 28.60 -21.76 5.18
CA ALA A 192 29.07 -22.61 6.28
C ALA A 192 29.61 -21.80 7.46
N VAL A 193 30.34 -20.71 7.20
CA VAL A 193 30.84 -19.79 8.25
C VAL A 193 29.67 -19.15 9.00
N VAL A 194 28.68 -18.63 8.26
CA VAL A 194 27.50 -18.00 8.85
C VAL A 194 26.69 -19.00 9.69
N TYR A 195 26.49 -20.24 9.23
CA TYR A 195 25.80 -21.27 10.03
C TYR A 195 26.54 -21.63 11.33
N ARG A 196 27.89 -21.61 11.33
CA ARG A 196 28.68 -21.81 12.56
C ARG A 196 28.56 -20.67 13.55
N GLN A 197 28.51 -19.44 13.06
CA GLN A 197 28.31 -18.26 13.91
C GLN A 197 26.88 -18.23 14.48
N LEU A 198 25.88 -18.60 13.66
CA LEU A 198 24.49 -18.75 14.11
C LEU A 198 24.35 -19.84 15.19
N ALA A 199 25.09 -20.95 15.08
CA ALA A 199 25.12 -22.00 16.09
C ALA A 199 25.65 -21.54 17.46
N GLN A 200 26.52 -20.51 17.49
CA GLN A 200 27.01 -19.91 18.72
C GLN A 200 25.96 -18.99 19.36
N GLN A 201 25.15 -18.30 18.54
CA GLN A 201 24.08 -17.42 19.00
C GLN A 201 22.82 -18.20 19.42
N GLU A 202 22.51 -19.31 18.76
CA GLU A 202 21.34 -20.16 18.99
C GLU A 202 21.72 -21.56 19.50
N PRO A 203 22.13 -21.71 20.78
CA PRO A 203 22.57 -23.00 21.32
C PRO A 203 21.48 -24.08 21.29
N ALA A 204 20.20 -23.70 21.27
CA ALA A 204 19.07 -24.61 21.16
C ALA A 204 19.00 -25.34 19.80
N ARG A 205 19.57 -24.75 18.74
CA ARG A 205 19.59 -25.30 17.38
C ARG A 205 21.00 -25.58 16.87
N ALA A 206 22.01 -25.44 17.73
CA ALA A 206 23.41 -25.53 17.34
C ALA A 206 23.77 -26.82 16.61
N GLU A 207 23.22 -27.97 17.04
CA GLU A 207 23.47 -29.26 16.40
C GLU A 207 23.01 -29.28 14.93
N GLU A 208 21.78 -28.83 14.66
CA GLU A 208 21.23 -28.74 13.29
C GLU A 208 22.03 -27.77 12.41
N LEU A 209 22.38 -26.61 12.97
CA LEU A 209 23.11 -25.56 12.27
C LEU A 209 24.54 -25.99 11.92
N LEU A 210 25.22 -26.69 12.84
CA LEU A 210 26.55 -27.25 12.61
C LEU A 210 26.52 -28.38 11.57
N ASP A 211 25.52 -29.26 11.61
CA ASP A 211 25.32 -30.31 10.60
C ASP A 211 25.08 -29.71 9.21
N ARG A 212 24.32 -28.60 9.14
CA ARG A 212 24.13 -27.85 7.90
C ARG A 212 25.44 -27.23 7.41
N ALA A 213 26.23 -26.62 8.28
CA ALA A 213 27.55 -26.09 7.94
C ALA A 213 28.48 -27.17 7.34
N VAL A 214 28.58 -28.35 7.98
CA VAL A 214 29.42 -29.46 7.48
C VAL A 214 28.96 -29.97 6.11
N ARG A 215 27.64 -30.02 5.86
CA ARG A 215 27.11 -30.38 4.54
C ARG A 215 27.51 -29.39 3.46
N LEU A 216 27.51 -28.10 3.78
CA LEU A 216 27.86 -27.03 2.86
C LEU A 216 29.37 -27.01 2.57
N GLU A 217 30.24 -27.27 3.56
CA GLU A 217 31.68 -27.38 3.33
C GLU A 217 32.03 -28.48 2.32
N ARG A 218 31.43 -29.67 2.45
CA ARG A 218 31.61 -30.75 1.48
C ARG A 218 31.11 -30.40 0.08
N ARG A 219 30.18 -29.45 -0.02
CA ARG A 219 29.68 -28.95 -1.30
C ARG A 219 30.63 -27.90 -1.88
N ALA A 220 31.16 -27.01 -1.06
CA ALA A 220 32.20 -26.06 -1.43
C ALA A 220 33.44 -26.77 -2.00
N GLU A 221 33.90 -27.84 -1.34
CA GLU A 221 35.04 -28.66 -1.79
C GLU A 221 34.81 -29.25 -3.18
N ARG A 222 33.58 -29.67 -3.51
CA ARG A 222 33.24 -30.23 -4.82
C ARG A 222 32.98 -29.18 -5.90
N SER A 223 32.64 -27.96 -5.51
CA SER A 223 32.35 -26.85 -6.42
C SER A 223 33.58 -25.99 -6.72
N GLY A 224 34.64 -26.10 -5.92
CA GLY A 224 35.93 -25.43 -6.12
C GLY A 224 36.98 -26.24 -6.90
N GLU A 225 36.62 -27.42 -7.42
CA GLU A 225 37.44 -28.26 -8.32
C GLU A 225 37.07 -28.09 -9.80
#